data_AF-A0A8X6GRW4-F1
#
_entry.id   AF-A0A8X6GRW4-F1
#
_cell.length_a   1.000
_cell.length_b   1.000
_cell.length_c   1.000
_cell.angle_alpha   90.00
_cell.angle_beta   90.00
_cell.angle_gamma   90.00
#
_symmetry.space_group_name_H-M   'P 1'
#
loop_
_entity.id
_entity.type
_entity.pdbx_description
1 polymer ?
#
loop_
_entity_poly.entity_id
_entity_poly.type
_entity_poly.pdbx_seq_one_letter_code
_entity_poly.pdbx_strand_id
1 'polypeptide(L)'
;MAFKGSVRSNTPGTPAPINRCRWQGNRTMMFLILFALVAGALAFPECPANSHYESCGTACPLTCDNYRNPPKVCVLRCDIGCHCDEGYVKTEEGSCVLPEECSNQPKVEFSSVTCAQDKKVGPCKAAFTRYFYNKHTHECEEFIYGGCFGNDKQLQFQRGL
;
A
#
# COMPACT_ATOMS: atom_id res chain seq x y z
N MET A 1 -43.85 11.36 -23.72
CA MET A 1 -45.13 12.07 -23.57
C MET A 1 -46.21 11.29 -24.30
N ALA A 2 -47.44 11.34 -23.76
CA ALA A 2 -48.70 10.75 -24.24
C ALA A 2 -49.00 9.28 -23.85
N PHE A 3 -49.81 9.15 -22.79
CA PHE A 3 -50.71 8.02 -22.55
C PHE A 3 -51.98 8.17 -23.42
N LYS A 4 -52.40 7.06 -24.03
CA LYS A 4 -53.79 6.76 -24.43
C LYS A 4 -53.97 5.29 -24.07
N GLY A 5 -54.95 4.82 -23.32
CA GLY A 5 -56.16 5.39 -22.76
C GLY A 5 -57.10 4.21 -22.45
N SER A 6 -58.27 4.53 -21.90
CA SER A 6 -59.44 3.67 -21.72
C SER A 6 -59.51 2.85 -20.42
N VAL A 7 -60.15 3.48 -19.43
CA VAL A 7 -60.93 2.82 -18.39
C VAL A 7 -62.14 2.17 -19.06
N ARG A 8 -62.32 0.85 -18.90
CA ARG A 8 -63.57 0.17 -19.21
C ARG A 8 -64.12 -0.47 -17.94
N SER A 9 -65.40 -0.21 -17.75
CA SER A 9 -66.25 -0.39 -16.57
C SER A 9 -66.48 -1.84 -16.17
N ASN A 10 -66.65 -2.03 -14.86
CA ASN A 10 -67.01 -3.26 -14.15
C ASN A 10 -68.25 -3.96 -14.71
N THR A 11 -68.14 -5.28 -14.90
CA THR A 11 -69.24 -6.25 -14.69
C THR A 11 -68.71 -7.50 -13.99
N PRO A 12 -69.46 -8.08 -13.05
CA PRO A 12 -69.05 -9.21 -12.23
C PRO A 12 -69.37 -10.53 -12.95
N GLY A 13 -68.37 -11.39 -13.12
CA GLY A 13 -68.56 -12.69 -13.74
C GLY A 13 -67.33 -13.55 -13.58
N THR A 14 -67.49 -14.58 -12.74
CA THR A 14 -66.65 -15.76 -12.53
C THR A 14 -65.19 -15.55 -12.05
N PRO A 15 -64.75 -16.22 -10.97
CA PRO A 15 -63.32 -16.33 -10.70
C PRO A 15 -62.69 -17.14 -11.84
N ALA A 16 -61.82 -16.50 -12.62
CA ALA A 16 -60.98 -17.18 -13.60
C ALA A 16 -60.19 -18.31 -12.92
N PRO A 17 -59.91 -19.43 -13.61
CA PRO A 17 -59.02 -20.45 -13.07
C PRO A 17 -57.70 -19.76 -12.70
N ILE A 18 -57.24 -19.99 -11.48
CA ILE A 18 -55.94 -19.51 -11.03
C ILE A 18 -54.93 -20.17 -11.95
N ASN A 19 -54.46 -19.43 -12.95
CA ASN A 19 -53.35 -19.82 -13.79
C ASN A 19 -52.16 -19.97 -12.85
N ARG A 20 -51.94 -21.18 -12.32
CA ARG A 20 -50.66 -21.52 -11.70
C ARG A 20 -49.64 -21.48 -12.83
N CYS A 21 -49.00 -20.34 -13.00
CA CYS A 21 -47.74 -20.24 -13.71
C CYS A 21 -46.77 -21.15 -12.95
N ARG A 22 -46.73 -22.43 -13.35
CA ARG A 22 -45.67 -23.34 -12.96
C ARG A 22 -44.43 -22.78 -13.61
N TRP A 23 -43.61 -22.10 -12.82
CA TRP A 23 -42.28 -21.68 -13.23
C TRP A 23 -41.58 -22.90 -13.84
N GLN A 24 -41.52 -22.98 -15.16
CA GLN A 24 -40.58 -23.83 -15.89
C GLN A 24 -39.20 -23.17 -15.83
N GLY A 25 -38.80 -22.73 -14.64
CA GLY A 25 -37.40 -22.49 -14.35
C GLY A 25 -36.76 -23.87 -14.33
N ASN A 26 -35.91 -24.16 -15.32
CA ASN A 26 -35.13 -25.37 -15.35
C ASN A 26 -34.51 -25.54 -13.95
N ARG A 27 -34.74 -26.66 -13.26
CA ARG A 27 -34.25 -26.82 -11.87
C ARG A 27 -32.75 -26.56 -11.79
N THR A 28 -32.02 -26.88 -12.86
CA THR A 28 -30.59 -26.53 -13.03
C THR A 28 -30.33 -25.02 -13.08
N MET A 29 -31.20 -24.18 -13.67
CA MET A 29 -31.03 -22.72 -13.64
C MET A 29 -31.11 -22.15 -12.22
N MET A 30 -31.97 -22.68 -11.35
CA MET A 30 -32.06 -22.23 -9.96
C MET A 30 -30.78 -22.60 -9.19
N PHE A 31 -30.22 -23.79 -9.44
CA PHE A 31 -28.92 -24.19 -8.88
C PHE A 31 -27.75 -23.37 -9.45
N LEU A 32 -27.79 -22.99 -10.73
CA LEU A 32 -26.76 -22.13 -11.34
C LEU A 32 -26.80 -20.71 -10.78
N ILE A 33 -27.99 -20.14 -10.55
CA ILE A 33 -28.14 -18.83 -9.93
C ILE A 33 -27.71 -18.87 -8.47
N LEU A 34 -28.09 -19.90 -7.70
CA LEU A 34 -27.62 -20.09 -6.33
C LEU A 34 -26.10 -20.31 -6.28
N PHE A 35 -25.54 -21.13 -7.16
CA PHE A 35 -24.10 -21.38 -7.24
C PHE A 35 -23.32 -20.12 -7.63
N ALA A 36 -23.85 -19.30 -8.56
CA ALA A 36 -23.25 -18.03 -8.92
C ALA A 36 -23.33 -16.98 -7.79
N LEU A 37 -24.45 -16.94 -7.05
CA LEU A 37 -24.60 -16.06 -5.89
C LEU A 37 -23.71 -16.50 -4.72
N VAL A 38 -23.56 -17.82 -4.50
CA VAL A 38 -22.67 -18.38 -3.48
C VAL A 38 -21.21 -18.20 -3.88
N ALA A 39 -20.83 -18.45 -5.14
CA ALA A 39 -19.46 -18.23 -5.62
C ALA A 39 -19.07 -16.74 -5.59
N GLY A 40 -20.00 -15.83 -5.89
CA GLY A 40 -19.78 -14.38 -5.78
C GLY A 40 -19.68 -13.88 -4.34
N ALA A 41 -20.30 -14.57 -3.39
CA ALA A 41 -20.24 -14.26 -1.97
C ALA A 41 -18.97 -14.76 -1.26
N LEU A 42 -18.05 -15.46 -1.95
CA LEU A 42 -16.82 -15.97 -1.32
C LEU A 42 -15.59 -15.08 -1.55
N ALA A 43 -15.71 -13.98 -2.29
CA ALA A 43 -14.64 -13.00 -2.45
C ALA A 43 -14.79 -11.86 -1.42
N PHE A 44 -14.82 -12.20 -0.13
CA PHE A 44 -14.61 -11.18 0.90
C PHE A 44 -13.10 -10.90 1.00
N PRO A 45 -12.68 -9.64 1.18
CA PRO A 45 -11.29 -9.32 1.43
C PRO A 45 -10.91 -9.83 2.82
N GLU A 46 -10.51 -11.10 2.91
CA GLU A 46 -9.89 -11.64 4.11
C GLU A 46 -8.49 -11.05 4.23
N CYS A 47 -8.19 -10.53 5.41
CA CYS A 47 -6.87 -9.99 5.69
C CYS A 47 -5.82 -11.12 5.77
N PRO A 48 -4.56 -10.84 5.39
CA PRO A 48 -3.48 -11.81 5.52
C PRO A 48 -3.27 -12.23 6.97
N ALA A 49 -2.54 -13.33 7.18
CA ALA A 49 -2.22 -13.80 8.52
C ALA A 49 -1.56 -12.70 9.37
N ASN A 50 -1.88 -12.70 10.67
CA ASN A 50 -1.41 -11.72 11.66
C ASN A 50 -1.83 -10.27 11.34
N SER A 51 -3.03 -10.11 10.77
CA SER A 51 -3.63 -8.81 10.54
C SER A 51 -5.14 -8.87 10.68
N HIS A 52 -5.74 -7.74 11.01
CA HIS A 52 -7.18 -7.56 11.10
C HIS A 52 -7.66 -6.42 10.21
N TYR A 53 -8.92 -6.51 9.80
CA TYR A 53 -9.55 -5.43 9.07
C TYR A 53 -9.98 -4.32 10.04
N GLU A 54 -9.61 -3.10 9.72
CA GLU A 54 -9.98 -1.91 10.48
C GLU A 54 -10.56 -0.86 9.53
N SER A 55 -11.66 -0.23 9.95
CA SER A 55 -12.31 0.85 9.19
C SER A 55 -11.66 2.21 9.40
N CYS A 56 -10.83 2.36 10.43
CA CYS A 56 -9.98 3.52 10.67
C CYS A 56 -8.72 3.08 11.44
N GLY A 57 -7.72 2.57 10.72
CA GLY A 57 -6.42 2.23 11.29
C GLY A 57 -5.40 3.37 11.18
N THR A 58 -4.16 3.07 11.54
CA THR A 58 -3.07 4.05 11.55
C THR A 58 -2.61 4.42 10.14
N ALA A 59 -2.39 5.71 9.88
CA ALA A 59 -1.73 6.17 8.65
C ALA A 59 -0.21 5.91 8.64
N CYS A 60 0.36 5.46 9.76
CA CYS A 60 1.79 5.20 9.93
C CYS A 60 2.02 3.77 10.43
N PRO A 61 1.83 2.77 9.56
CA PRO A 61 2.05 1.37 9.93
C PRO A 61 3.54 1.12 10.26
N LEU A 62 3.77 0.21 11.20
CA LEU A 62 5.11 -0.32 11.45
C LEU A 62 5.50 -1.29 10.33
N THR A 63 6.68 -1.09 9.77
CA THR A 63 7.25 -1.90 8.69
C THR A 63 8.61 -2.47 9.10
N CYS A 64 9.12 -3.42 8.33
CA CYS A 64 10.48 -3.93 8.54
C CYS A 64 11.58 -2.85 8.53
N ASP A 65 11.34 -1.69 7.91
CA ASP A 65 12.32 -0.60 7.85
C ASP A 65 12.24 0.36 9.04
N ASN A 66 11.04 0.55 9.60
CA ASN A 66 10.79 1.59 10.60
C ASN A 66 10.54 1.05 12.01
N TYR A 67 10.39 -0.26 12.23
CA TYR A 67 10.03 -0.79 13.54
C TYR A 67 11.04 -0.47 14.66
N ARG A 68 12.31 -0.27 14.31
CA ARG A 68 13.37 0.15 15.26
C ARG A 68 13.40 1.65 15.51
N ASN A 69 12.86 2.44 14.58
CA ASN A 69 12.75 3.89 14.71
C ASN A 69 11.38 4.37 14.19
N PRO A 70 10.30 4.09 14.95
CA PRO A 70 8.95 4.41 14.49
C PRO A 70 8.75 5.92 14.31
N PRO A 71 7.88 6.33 13.37
CA PRO A 71 7.53 7.74 13.21
C PRO A 71 6.86 8.26 14.48
N LYS A 72 7.46 9.30 15.08
CA LYS A 72 6.91 9.98 16.28
C LYS A 72 5.73 10.89 15.97
N VAL A 73 5.62 11.32 14.71
CA VAL A 73 4.56 12.19 14.23
C VAL A 73 3.79 11.41 13.18
N CYS A 74 2.49 11.25 13.42
CA CYS A 74 1.58 10.63 12.46
C CYS A 74 0.42 11.57 12.14
N VAL A 75 -0.03 11.54 10.90
CA VAL A 75 -1.24 12.26 10.49
C VAL A 75 -2.47 11.50 10.99
N LEU A 76 -3.49 12.24 11.47
CA LEU A 76 -4.75 11.68 11.96
C LEU A 76 -5.70 11.26 10.82
N ARG A 77 -5.15 10.71 9.75
CA ARG A 77 -5.92 10.19 8.62
C ARG A 77 -6.30 8.75 8.92
N CYS A 78 -7.58 8.41 8.77
CA CYS A 78 -8.01 7.01 8.78
C CYS A 78 -7.45 6.29 7.56
N ASP A 79 -6.64 5.27 7.79
CA ASP A 79 -6.20 4.35 6.75
C ASP A 79 -7.09 3.11 6.84
N ILE A 80 -7.92 2.90 5.80
CA ILE A 80 -8.94 1.84 5.78
C ILE A 80 -8.33 0.59 5.16
N GLY A 81 -8.40 -0.55 5.83
CA GLY A 81 -7.91 -1.81 5.28
C GLY A 81 -7.40 -2.78 6.32
N CYS A 82 -6.48 -3.65 5.90
CA CYS A 82 -5.84 -4.63 6.78
C CYS A 82 -4.63 -4.01 7.48
N HIS A 83 -4.64 -4.06 8.81
CA HIS A 83 -3.59 -3.57 9.69
C HIS A 83 -2.97 -4.73 10.44
N CYS A 84 -1.64 -4.74 10.56
CA CYS A 84 -0.95 -5.80 11.30
C CYS A 84 -1.38 -5.79 12.77
N ASP A 85 -1.52 -6.99 13.33
CA ASP A 85 -1.79 -7.17 14.76
C ASP A 85 -0.62 -6.65 15.60
N GLU A 86 -0.86 -6.40 16.89
CA GLU A 86 0.18 -5.93 17.80
C GLU A 86 1.37 -6.89 17.82
N GLY A 87 2.58 -6.32 17.73
CA GLY A 87 3.83 -7.08 17.69
C GLY A 87 4.27 -7.51 16.29
N TYR A 88 3.42 -7.36 15.26
CA TYR A 88 3.76 -7.65 13.87
C TYR A 88 4.11 -6.38 13.09
N VAL A 89 4.94 -6.54 12.07
CA VAL A 89 5.38 -5.48 11.17
C VAL A 89 5.09 -5.85 9.72
N LYS A 90 4.78 -4.86 8.90
CA LYS A 90 4.41 -5.06 7.51
C LYS A 90 5.66 -5.19 6.61
N THR A 91 5.67 -6.17 5.72
CA THR A 91 6.70 -6.31 4.66
C THR A 91 6.34 -5.49 3.42
N GLU A 92 7.26 -5.39 2.45
CA GLU A 92 6.98 -4.73 1.17
C GLU A 92 5.88 -5.45 0.37
N GLU A 93 5.77 -6.78 0.51
CA GLU A 93 4.74 -7.60 -0.13
C GLU A 93 3.37 -7.50 0.57
N GLY A 94 3.31 -6.78 1.69
CA GLY A 94 2.07 -6.57 2.45
C GLY A 94 1.73 -7.65 3.47
N SER A 95 2.64 -8.59 3.74
CA SER A 95 2.50 -9.61 4.79
C SER A 95 2.85 -9.04 6.17
N CYS A 96 2.24 -9.58 7.24
CA CYS A 96 2.54 -9.19 8.62
C CYS A 96 3.37 -10.30 9.29
N VAL A 97 4.62 -9.97 9.62
CA VAL A 97 5.64 -10.88 10.14
C VAL A 97 6.20 -10.39 11.47
N LEU A 98 6.87 -11.27 12.21
CA LEU A 98 7.57 -10.83 13.42
C LEU A 98 8.79 -9.96 13.04
N PRO A 99 9.18 -8.94 13.85
CA PRO A 99 10.30 -8.06 13.53
C PRO A 99 11.65 -8.76 13.32
N GLU A 100 11.82 -9.93 13.92
CA GLU A 100 12.99 -10.79 13.77
C GLU A 100 13.04 -11.50 12.41
N GLU A 101 11.88 -11.79 11.82
CA GLU A 101 11.73 -12.44 10.50
C GLU A 101 12.07 -11.48 9.34
N CYS A 102 12.09 -10.17 9.60
CA CYS A 102 12.58 -9.17 8.64
C CYS A 102 14.05 -9.40 8.21
N SER A 103 14.83 -10.15 9.01
CA SER A 103 16.28 -10.36 8.79
C SER A 103 16.62 -11.41 7.72
N ASN A 104 15.63 -12.05 7.10
CA ASN A 104 15.82 -12.92 5.92
C ASN A 104 15.66 -12.18 4.59
N GLN A 105 15.39 -10.88 4.63
CA GLN A 105 15.50 -10.03 3.46
C GLN A 105 16.98 -9.74 3.23
N PRO A 106 17.48 -9.74 1.98
CA PRO A 106 18.74 -9.09 1.69
C PRO A 106 18.53 -7.62 2.02
N LYS A 107 18.81 -7.23 3.27
CA LYS A 107 19.18 -5.86 3.57
C LYS A 107 20.23 -5.57 2.53
N VAL A 108 19.92 -4.69 1.58
CA VAL A 108 20.96 -3.92 0.92
C VAL A 108 21.78 -3.42 2.09
N GLU A 109 22.95 -4.03 2.25
CA GLU A 109 23.88 -3.70 3.29
C GLU A 109 23.98 -2.19 3.20
N PHE A 110 23.41 -1.52 4.19
CA PHE A 110 23.49 -0.08 4.33
C PHE A 110 24.95 0.12 4.71
N SER A 111 25.81 0.01 3.70
CA SER A 111 27.21 0.33 3.74
C SER A 111 27.21 1.77 4.18
N SER A 112 27.60 1.91 5.44
CA SER A 112 28.15 3.11 6.05
C SER A 112 28.24 4.25 5.07
N VAL A 113 27.51 5.33 5.34
CA VAL A 113 27.68 6.68 4.80
C VAL A 113 29.05 6.82 4.13
N THR A 114 29.12 6.53 2.83
CA THR A 114 30.42 6.31 2.22
C THR A 114 30.84 7.62 1.60
N CYS A 115 31.72 8.35 2.30
CA CYS A 115 32.54 9.40 1.70
C CYS A 115 33.47 8.85 0.60
N ALA A 116 33.40 7.55 0.27
CA ALA A 116 34.22 6.79 -0.68
C ALA A 116 34.15 7.20 -2.16
N GLN A 117 33.49 8.31 -2.50
CA GLN A 117 33.54 8.86 -3.84
C GLN A 117 34.75 9.80 -3.98
N ASP A 118 35.45 9.72 -5.11
CA ASP A 118 36.58 10.60 -5.40
C ASP A 118 36.09 12.05 -5.55
N LYS A 119 36.90 13.03 -5.13
CA LYS A 119 36.53 14.46 -5.22
C LYS A 119 36.29 14.92 -6.67
N LYS A 120 35.19 15.64 -6.90
CA LYS A 120 34.88 16.25 -8.21
C LYS A 120 34.31 17.66 -8.04
N VAL A 121 35.09 18.67 -8.44
CA VAL A 121 34.70 20.09 -8.35
C VAL A 121 33.61 20.44 -9.36
N GLY A 122 33.70 19.91 -10.57
CA GLY A 122 32.80 20.26 -11.68
C GLY A 122 33.12 21.61 -12.33
N PRO A 123 32.45 21.97 -13.44
CA PRO A 123 32.74 23.18 -14.22
C PRO A 123 32.11 24.46 -13.65
N CYS A 124 31.15 24.35 -12.73
CA CYS A 124 30.56 25.52 -12.08
C CYS A 124 31.53 26.16 -11.07
N LYS A 125 31.31 27.45 -10.77
CA LYS A 125 32.26 28.29 -10.01
C LYS A 125 31.74 28.75 -8.64
N ALA A 126 30.71 28.11 -8.11
CA ALA A 126 30.28 28.35 -6.73
C ALA A 126 31.24 27.65 -5.75
N ALA A 127 31.21 28.06 -4.48
CA ALA A 127 32.05 27.48 -3.45
C ALA A 127 31.21 26.81 -2.37
N PHE A 128 31.01 25.49 -2.50
CA PHE A 128 30.29 24.69 -1.50
C PHE A 128 31.22 23.68 -0.84
N THR A 129 31.41 23.76 0.48
CA THR A 129 32.18 22.75 1.22
C THR A 129 31.48 21.39 1.19
N ARG A 130 32.19 20.37 0.75
CA ARG A 130 31.78 18.95 0.72
C ARG A 130 32.93 18.08 1.22
N TYR A 131 32.67 16.80 1.44
CA TYR A 131 33.67 15.86 1.94
C TYR A 131 33.91 14.72 0.94
N PHE A 132 35.14 14.21 0.88
CA PHE A 132 35.54 13.02 0.11
C PHE A 132 36.46 12.14 0.96
N TYR A 133 36.51 10.84 0.68
CA TYR A 133 37.39 9.91 1.39
C TYR A 133 38.78 9.93 0.77
N ASN A 134 39.78 10.30 1.55
CA ASN A 134 41.17 10.20 1.14
C ASN A 134 41.72 8.81 1.52
N LYS A 135 42.03 8.01 0.50
CA LYS A 135 42.56 6.64 0.65
C LYS A 135 43.98 6.57 1.22
N HIS A 136 44.72 7.67 1.21
CA HIS A 136 46.08 7.73 1.77
C HIS A 136 46.07 8.04 3.27
N THR A 137 45.17 8.92 3.70
CA THR A 137 45.03 9.31 5.11
C THR A 137 43.99 8.46 5.84
N HIS A 138 43.14 7.75 5.11
CA HIS A 138 41.97 7.03 5.63
C HIS A 138 40.95 7.95 6.32
N GLU A 139 40.89 9.23 5.93
CA GLU A 139 40.01 10.24 6.52
C GLU A 139 39.05 10.85 5.49
N CYS A 140 37.88 11.35 5.94
CA CYS A 140 37.00 12.16 5.08
C CYS A 140 37.47 13.63 5.11
N GLU A 141 38.04 14.09 4.01
CA GLU A 141 38.63 15.43 3.85
C GLU A 141 37.67 16.39 3.13
N GLU A 142 37.79 17.68 3.43
CA GLU A 142 36.98 18.73 2.81
C GLU A 142 37.46 19.07 1.40
N PHE A 143 36.53 19.42 0.52
CA PHE A 143 36.79 20.00 -0.80
C PHE A 143 35.72 21.01 -1.20
N ILE A 144 36.05 21.89 -2.15
CA ILE A 144 35.11 22.85 -2.72
C ILE A 144 34.40 22.24 -3.94
N TYR A 145 33.09 22.11 -3.84
CA TYR A 145 32.23 21.75 -4.95
C TYR A 145 31.76 23.01 -5.70
N GLY A 146 31.96 23.00 -7.02
CA GLY A 146 31.65 24.08 -7.94
C GLY A 146 30.16 24.38 -8.11
N GLY A 147 29.28 23.49 -7.65
CA GLY A 147 27.81 23.66 -7.69
C GLY A 147 27.10 22.92 -8.82
N CYS A 148 27.82 22.26 -9.74
CA CYS A 148 27.21 21.38 -10.74
C CYS A 148 28.13 20.22 -11.15
N PHE A 149 27.53 19.13 -11.66
CA PHE A 149 28.22 17.93 -12.15
C PHE A 149 29.22 17.31 -11.16
N GLY A 150 28.88 17.32 -9.86
CA GLY A 150 29.60 16.63 -8.79
C GLY A 150 29.37 15.12 -8.84
N ASN A 151 29.58 14.43 -7.73
CA ASN A 151 29.29 13.00 -7.67
C ASN A 151 27.79 12.75 -7.49
N ASP A 152 27.27 11.73 -8.19
CA ASP A 152 25.84 11.47 -8.41
C ASP A 152 25.07 10.90 -7.21
N LYS A 153 25.58 11.05 -5.99
CA LYS A 153 24.82 10.69 -4.79
C LYS A 153 24.70 11.91 -3.89
N GLN A 154 23.46 12.23 -3.53
CA GLN A 154 23.06 13.43 -2.81
C GLN A 154 23.71 13.47 -1.41
N LEU A 155 24.93 14.01 -1.36
CA LEU A 155 25.69 14.22 -0.13
C LEU A 155 24.95 15.28 0.72
N GLN A 156 24.21 14.85 1.73
CA GLN A 156 23.73 15.67 2.83
C GLN A 156 24.32 15.10 4.11
N PHE A 157 25.49 15.59 4.54
CA PHE A 157 26.00 15.32 5.89
C PHE A 157 26.66 16.57 6.44
N GLN A 158 26.12 17.07 7.55
CA GLN A 158 26.76 18.02 8.46
C GLN A 158 27.66 17.22 9.41
N ARG A 159 28.76 17.83 9.90
CA ARG A 159 29.56 17.25 10.99
C ARG A 159 28.61 16.98 12.17
N GLY A 160 28.47 15.72 12.57
CA GLY A 160 27.91 15.39 13.87
C GLY A 160 28.88 15.92 14.92
N LEU A 161 28.41 16.91 15.70
CA LEU A 161 28.99 17.30 16.98
C LEU A 161 28.70 16.21 18.02
#